data_AF-A0A7S2JCG4-F1
#
_entry.id   AF-A0A7S2JCG4-F1
#
_cell.length_a   1.000
_cell.length_b   1.000
_cell.length_c   1.000
_cell.angle_alpha   90.00
_cell.angle_beta   90.00
_cell.angle_gamma   90.00
#
_symmetry.space_group_name_H-M   'P 1'
#
loop_
_entity.id
_entity.type
_entity.pdbx_description
1 polymer ?
#
loop_
_entity_poly.entity_id
_entity_poly.type
_entity_poly.pdbx_seq_one_letter_code
_entity_poly.pdbx_strand_id
1 'polypeptide(L)'
;RDTVTGEVFQCCNCAQPKVFNDRPDACELNKFDDLMVALQREAPGFRQLLAVDRDFEVFSRVWCVAELVQAYFSRIPQRVQLHSCEGLRDDAEDLELYVKLATMTVASAEASRPEDKEEVLSQIACVPEFDAQLQVVIFGGHGLLSRRFVGFGLLEAAANAARRMKALSRSQSLPRPA
;
A
#
# COMPACT_ATOMS: atom_id res chain seq x y z
N ARG A 1 23.12 -3.59 1.46
CA ARG A 1 23.64 -3.52 0.08
C ARG A 1 22.49 -3.09 -0.78
N ASP A 2 22.74 -2.22 -1.75
CA ASP A 2 21.79 -1.88 -2.78
C ASP A 2 21.42 -3.15 -3.55
N THR A 3 20.11 -3.41 -3.65
CA THR A 3 19.58 -4.66 -4.20
C THR A 3 19.66 -4.70 -5.73
N VAL A 4 19.93 -3.58 -6.39
CA VAL A 4 20.02 -3.46 -7.85
C VAL A 4 21.47 -3.51 -8.32
N THR A 5 22.37 -2.82 -7.63
CA THR A 5 23.79 -2.67 -7.98
C THR A 5 24.70 -3.63 -7.19
N GLY A 6 24.22 -4.19 -6.07
CA GLY A 6 25.00 -5.04 -5.18
C GLY A 6 26.02 -4.28 -4.32
N GLU A 7 26.11 -2.96 -4.50
CA GLU A 7 27.04 -2.08 -3.79
C GLU A 7 26.63 -1.95 -2.31
N VAL A 8 27.60 -1.71 -1.44
CA VAL A 8 27.29 -1.42 -0.03
C VAL A 8 26.79 0.02 0.01
N PHE A 9 25.57 0.24 0.51
CA PHE A 9 25.07 1.59 0.76
C PHE A 9 26.11 2.35 1.58
N GLN A 10 26.56 3.49 1.06
CA GLN A 10 27.43 4.38 1.82
C GLN A 10 26.59 4.96 2.95
N CYS A 11 26.79 4.45 4.17
CA CYS A 11 26.17 5.04 5.34
C CYS A 11 26.63 6.49 5.47
N CYS A 12 25.71 7.41 5.78
CA CYS A 12 26.05 8.80 6.05
C CYS A 12 27.13 8.86 7.13
N ASN A 13 28.24 9.52 6.83
CA ASN A 13 29.32 9.77 7.79
C ASN A 13 29.13 11.11 8.53
N CYS A 14 27.96 11.74 8.39
CA CYS A 14 27.62 13.03 8.97
C CYS A 14 27.64 13.06 10.51
N ALA A 15 27.77 11.90 11.17
CA ALA A 15 27.79 11.71 12.62
C ALA A 15 26.61 12.34 13.38
N GLN A 16 25.56 12.78 12.65
CA GLN A 16 24.36 13.33 13.24
C GLN A 16 23.60 12.20 13.95
N PRO A 17 23.19 12.39 15.21
CA PRO A 17 22.43 11.39 15.92
C PRO A 17 21.08 11.23 15.22
N LYS A 18 20.70 9.97 14.97
CA LYS A 18 19.35 9.68 14.50
C LYS A 18 18.38 9.91 15.66
N VAL A 19 17.44 10.82 15.47
CA VAL A 19 16.39 11.11 16.45
C VAL A 19 15.20 10.20 16.15
N PHE A 20 14.68 9.55 17.18
CA PHE A 20 13.56 8.63 17.09
C PHE A 20 12.39 9.11 17.95
N ASN A 21 11.36 8.27 18.04
CA ASN A 21 10.08 8.57 18.66
C ASN A 21 10.19 8.72 20.19
N ASP A 22 11.35 8.37 20.79
CA ASP A 22 11.70 8.65 22.18
C ASP A 22 11.90 10.16 22.45
N ARG A 23 12.11 10.95 21.39
CA ARG A 23 12.22 12.42 21.44
C ARG A 23 11.23 13.04 20.45
N PRO A 24 9.92 13.03 20.74
CA PRO A 24 8.87 13.38 19.79
C PRO A 24 9.00 14.80 19.24
N ASP A 25 9.48 15.76 20.04
CA ASP A 25 9.67 17.15 19.59
C ASP A 25 10.75 17.27 18.50
N ALA A 26 11.79 16.43 18.58
CA ALA A 26 12.92 16.44 17.66
C ALA A 26 12.83 15.38 16.56
N CYS A 27 11.90 14.41 16.66
CA CYS A 27 11.63 13.43 15.61
C CYS A 27 10.94 14.13 14.43
N GLU A 28 11.40 13.94 13.20
CA GLU A 28 10.77 14.57 12.03
C GLU A 28 9.62 13.71 11.47
N LEU A 29 9.66 12.39 11.70
CA LEU A 29 8.70 11.45 11.11
C LEU A 29 7.27 11.67 11.63
N ASN A 30 7.11 12.05 12.90
CA ASN A 30 5.80 12.31 13.49
C ASN A 30 5.17 13.66 13.07
N LYS A 31 5.90 14.48 12.31
CA LYS A 31 5.44 15.79 11.80
C LYS A 31 4.97 15.69 10.34
N PHE A 32 4.94 14.49 9.78
CA PHE A 32 4.69 14.32 8.35
C PHE A 32 3.30 14.82 7.92
N ASP A 33 2.27 14.58 8.72
CA ASP A 33 0.91 15.04 8.41
C ASP A 33 0.83 16.56 8.31
N ASP A 34 1.42 17.25 9.28
CA ASP A 34 1.52 18.71 9.32
C ASP A 34 2.35 19.23 8.14
N LEU A 35 3.45 18.55 7.81
CA LEU A 35 4.29 18.89 6.67
C LEU A 35 3.51 18.81 5.35
N MET A 36 2.73 17.75 5.15
CA MET A 36 1.91 17.58 3.94
C MET A 36 0.88 18.70 3.78
N VAL A 37 0.19 19.05 4.87
CA VAL A 37 -0.79 20.14 4.88
C VAL A 37 -0.10 21.49 4.61
N ALA A 38 1.05 21.72 5.24
CA ALA A 38 1.84 22.94 5.02
C ALA A 38 2.33 23.04 3.57
N LEU A 39 2.88 21.97 3.00
CA LEU A 39 3.36 21.93 1.61
C LEU A 39 2.23 22.18 0.61
N GLN A 40 1.06 21.58 0.81
CA GLN A 40 -0.09 21.84 -0.06
C GLN A 40 -0.53 23.31 -0.04
N ARG A 41 -0.39 23.98 1.12
CA ARG A 41 -0.74 25.39 1.29
C ARG A 41 0.32 26.33 0.72
N GLU A 42 1.59 26.01 0.94
CA GLU A 42 2.70 26.94 0.75
C GLU A 42 3.46 26.74 -0.57
N ALA A 43 3.38 25.55 -1.17
CA ALA A 43 4.03 25.23 -2.43
C ALA A 43 2.99 25.03 -3.54
N PRO A 44 2.67 26.07 -4.34
CA PRO A 44 1.76 25.94 -5.47
C PRO A 44 2.20 24.84 -6.43
N GLY A 45 1.29 23.90 -6.70
CA GLY A 45 1.57 22.78 -7.60
C GLY A 45 2.35 21.63 -6.97
N PHE A 46 2.45 21.58 -5.64
CA PHE A 46 2.92 20.40 -4.91
C PHE A 46 2.11 19.15 -5.30
N ARG A 47 2.79 18.01 -5.48
CA ARG A 47 2.23 16.75 -5.95
C ARG A 47 2.99 15.58 -5.32
N GLN A 48 2.31 14.48 -5.12
CA GLN A 48 2.93 13.23 -4.68
C GLN A 48 3.15 12.30 -5.88
N LEU A 49 4.38 11.79 -6.02
CA LEU A 49 4.71 10.76 -7.00
C LEU A 49 5.01 9.46 -6.25
N LEU A 50 4.20 8.44 -6.46
CA LEU A 50 4.42 7.11 -5.91
C LEU A 50 5.20 6.27 -6.92
N ALA A 51 6.50 6.08 -6.69
CA ALA A 51 7.31 5.15 -7.45
C ALA A 51 7.12 3.74 -6.89
N VAL A 52 6.61 2.83 -7.72
CA VAL A 52 6.25 1.47 -7.31
C VAL A 52 7.12 0.47 -8.07
N ASP A 53 7.69 -0.46 -7.31
CA ASP A 53 8.41 -1.62 -7.82
C ASP A 53 7.46 -2.68 -8.38
N ARG A 54 8.01 -3.80 -8.82
CA ARG A 54 7.21 -4.89 -9.42
C ARG A 54 6.37 -5.63 -8.38
N ASP A 55 6.81 -5.65 -7.14
CA ASP A 55 6.19 -6.38 -6.04
C ASP A 55 5.20 -5.53 -5.23
N PHE A 56 5.11 -4.24 -5.56
CA PHE A 56 4.23 -3.27 -4.92
C PHE A 56 4.49 -3.16 -3.41
N GLU A 57 5.77 -3.28 -3.00
CA GLU A 57 6.17 -3.27 -1.57
C GLU A 57 5.90 -1.92 -0.91
N VAL A 58 5.77 -0.84 -1.67
CA VAL A 58 5.40 0.47 -1.09
C VAL A 58 4.05 0.39 -0.34
N PHE A 59 3.15 -0.49 -0.76
CA PHE A 59 1.84 -0.68 -0.11
C PHE A 59 1.90 -1.60 1.12
N SER A 60 3.02 -2.30 1.36
CA SER A 60 3.23 -3.04 2.59
C SER A 60 3.93 -2.21 3.67
N ARG A 61 4.32 -0.96 3.40
CA ARG A 61 5.00 -0.10 4.37
C ARG A 61 4.02 0.85 5.06
N VAL A 62 3.92 0.76 6.38
CA VAL A 62 2.86 1.44 7.15
C VAL A 62 2.88 2.96 6.99
N TRP A 63 4.07 3.58 7.01
CA TRP A 63 4.22 5.01 6.74
C TRP A 63 3.77 5.35 5.32
N CYS A 64 4.24 4.63 4.30
CA CYS A 64 3.83 4.89 2.92
C CYS A 64 2.31 4.80 2.72
N VAL A 65 1.64 3.85 3.38
CA VAL A 65 0.18 3.72 3.36
C VAL A 65 -0.50 4.91 4.05
N ALA A 66 -0.01 5.34 5.22
CA ALA A 66 -0.50 6.54 5.89
C ALA A 66 -0.35 7.79 5.02
N GLU A 67 0.84 7.99 4.44
CA GLU A 67 1.15 9.11 3.56
C GLU A 67 0.25 9.17 2.32
N LEU A 68 -0.07 8.00 1.75
CA LEU A 68 -0.97 7.88 0.59
C LEU A 68 -2.38 8.39 0.92
N VAL A 69 -2.92 7.98 2.06
CA VAL A 69 -4.27 8.39 2.48
C VAL A 69 -4.28 9.85 2.94
N GLN A 70 -3.25 10.30 3.64
CA GLN A 70 -3.12 11.70 4.07
C GLN A 70 -3.03 12.67 2.88
N ALA A 71 -2.28 12.30 1.83
CA ALA A 71 -2.21 13.07 0.59
C ALA A 71 -3.59 13.24 -0.06
N TYR A 72 -4.37 12.15 -0.09
CA TYR A 72 -5.73 12.15 -0.62
C TYR A 72 -6.65 13.11 0.17
N PHE A 73 -6.63 13.05 1.51
CA PHE A 73 -7.40 13.97 2.35
C PHE A 73 -6.96 15.42 2.23
N SER A 74 -5.66 15.65 2.08
CA SER A 74 -5.07 16.97 1.86
C SER A 74 -5.30 17.50 0.43
N ARG A 75 -5.95 16.72 -0.44
CA ARG A 75 -6.17 17.05 -1.87
C ARG A 75 -4.88 17.33 -2.63
N ILE A 76 -3.78 16.70 -2.22
CA ILE A 76 -2.52 16.72 -2.93
C ILE A 76 -2.69 15.82 -4.16
N PRO A 77 -2.48 16.31 -5.39
CA PRO A 77 -2.59 15.46 -6.57
C PRO A 77 -1.54 14.36 -6.53
N GLN A 78 -1.98 13.10 -6.64
CA GLN A 78 -1.11 11.93 -6.60
C GLN A 78 -0.98 11.31 -8.00
N ARG A 79 0.19 10.76 -8.32
CA ARG A 79 0.43 9.97 -9.52
C ARG A 79 1.28 8.76 -9.18
N VAL A 80 0.97 7.62 -9.79
CA VAL A 80 1.80 6.42 -9.70
C VAL A 80 2.75 6.33 -10.90
N GLN A 81 4.00 5.95 -10.64
CA GLN A 81 5.00 5.60 -11.63
C GLN A 81 5.42 4.15 -11.41
N LEU A 82 5.10 3.30 -12.39
CA LEU A 82 5.48 1.89 -12.37
C LEU A 82 6.86 1.73 -13.03
N HIS A 83 7.64 0.76 -12.54
CA HIS A 83 8.92 0.38 -13.14
C HIS A 83 8.80 0.05 -14.63
N SER A 84 7.72 -0.63 -15.05
CA SER A 84 7.44 -0.92 -16.46
C SER A 84 5.94 -1.01 -16.72
N CYS A 85 5.47 -0.43 -17.83
CA CYS A 85 4.07 -0.56 -18.27
C CYS A 85 3.72 -1.98 -18.74
N GLU A 86 4.72 -2.85 -18.92
CA GLU A 86 4.54 -4.27 -19.22
C GLU A 86 4.16 -5.12 -17.99
N GLY A 87 4.28 -4.56 -16.78
CA GLY A 87 4.05 -5.30 -15.52
C GLY A 87 2.59 -5.47 -15.16
N LEU A 88 1.67 -5.26 -16.10
CA LEU A 88 0.28 -5.67 -15.95
C LEU A 88 -0.21 -6.31 -17.26
N ARG A 89 0.00 -7.62 -17.38
CA ARG A 89 -0.55 -8.48 -18.44
C ARG A 89 -1.64 -9.32 -17.79
N ASP A 90 -2.79 -9.53 -18.45
CA ASP A 90 -3.89 -10.38 -17.96
C ASP A 90 -3.46 -11.86 -17.79
N ASP A 91 -2.54 -12.13 -16.87
CA ASP A 91 -1.97 -13.41 -16.50
C ASP A 91 -2.13 -13.63 -14.99
N ALA A 92 -1.63 -14.75 -14.50
CA ALA A 92 -1.87 -15.16 -13.11
C ALA A 92 -1.17 -14.25 -12.08
N GLU A 93 -0.04 -13.63 -12.44
CA GLU A 93 0.76 -12.81 -11.52
C GLU A 93 0.02 -11.49 -11.21
N ASP A 94 -0.59 -10.89 -12.21
CA ASP A 94 -1.44 -9.69 -12.05
C ASP A 94 -2.64 -9.92 -11.15
N LEU A 95 -3.26 -11.11 -11.23
CA LEU A 95 -4.41 -11.44 -10.39
C LEU A 95 -4.00 -11.59 -8.93
N GLU A 96 -2.85 -12.21 -8.67
CA GLU A 96 -2.31 -12.31 -7.31
C GLU A 96 -1.97 -10.93 -6.73
N LEU A 97 -1.39 -10.06 -7.55
CA LEU A 97 -1.11 -8.69 -7.17
C LEU A 97 -2.41 -7.90 -6.90
N TYR A 98 -3.40 -8.01 -7.78
CA TYR A 98 -4.71 -7.40 -7.56
C TYR A 98 -5.31 -7.85 -6.23
N VAL A 99 -5.32 -9.16 -5.96
CA VAL A 99 -5.85 -9.70 -4.69
C VAL A 99 -5.06 -9.15 -3.51
N LYS A 100 -3.72 -9.16 -3.57
CA LYS A 100 -2.86 -8.59 -2.53
C LYS A 100 -3.26 -7.15 -2.20
N LEU A 101 -3.50 -6.33 -3.23
CA LEU A 101 -3.86 -4.93 -3.05
C LEU A 101 -5.33 -4.75 -2.60
N ALA A 102 -6.26 -5.56 -3.11
CA ALA A 102 -7.68 -5.49 -2.78
C ALA A 102 -7.98 -5.97 -1.34
N THR A 103 -7.16 -6.89 -0.81
CA THR A 103 -7.31 -7.41 0.56
C THR A 103 -6.39 -6.72 1.57
N MET A 104 -5.63 -5.70 1.15
CA MET A 104 -4.71 -5.04 2.07
C MET A 104 -5.45 -4.27 3.16
N THR A 105 -4.86 -4.26 4.35
CA THR A 105 -5.27 -3.42 5.48
C THR A 105 -4.05 -2.73 6.05
N VAL A 106 -4.20 -1.48 6.51
CA VAL A 106 -3.12 -0.75 7.18
C VAL A 106 -2.59 -1.49 8.41
N ALA A 107 -3.44 -2.29 9.07
CA ALA A 107 -3.03 -3.14 10.19
C ALA A 107 -2.05 -4.26 9.79
N SER A 108 -2.07 -4.68 8.52
CA SER A 108 -1.15 -5.70 7.98
C SER A 108 0.15 -5.10 7.46
N ALA A 109 0.23 -3.77 7.30
CA ALA A 109 1.45 -3.09 6.87
C ALA A 109 2.57 -3.20 7.92
N GLU A 110 3.80 -3.06 7.46
CA GLU A 110 5.03 -3.30 8.20
C GLU A 110 5.84 -2.02 8.36
N ALA A 111 6.64 -2.00 9.42
CA ALA A 111 7.69 -1.01 9.65
C ALA A 111 8.94 -1.74 10.14
N SER A 112 10.12 -1.19 9.86
CA SER A 112 11.37 -1.72 10.38
C SER A 112 11.43 -1.67 11.92
N ARG A 113 10.63 -0.80 12.53
CA ARG A 113 10.49 -0.64 13.97
C ARG A 113 9.02 -0.85 14.36
N PRO A 114 8.72 -1.69 15.35
CA PRO A 114 7.35 -1.93 15.76
C PRO A 114 6.68 -0.66 16.33
N GLU A 115 7.46 0.20 17.00
CA GLU A 115 6.94 1.45 17.58
C GLU A 115 6.37 2.39 16.51
N ASP A 116 6.98 2.41 15.31
CA ASP A 116 6.51 3.23 14.19
C ASP A 116 5.13 2.75 13.69
N LYS A 117 4.90 1.43 13.68
CA LYS A 117 3.60 0.85 13.31
C LYS A 117 2.54 1.18 14.37
N GLU A 118 2.89 1.05 15.65
CA GLU A 118 2.00 1.40 16.75
C GLU A 118 1.62 2.88 16.70
N GLU A 119 2.59 3.75 16.42
CA GLU A 119 2.37 5.20 16.29
C GLU A 119 1.38 5.52 15.16
N VAL A 120 1.61 5.02 13.95
CA VAL A 120 0.68 5.23 12.84
C VAL A 120 -0.71 4.69 13.16
N LEU A 121 -0.81 3.47 13.70
CA LEU A 121 -2.11 2.87 14.03
C LEU A 121 -2.84 3.65 15.12
N SER A 122 -2.12 4.26 16.06
CA SER A 122 -2.72 5.09 17.12
C SER A 122 -3.34 6.39 16.59
N GLN A 123 -2.88 6.89 15.43
CA GLN A 123 -3.43 8.08 14.77
C GLN A 123 -4.69 7.75 13.96
N ILE A 124 -4.94 6.47 13.68
CA ILE A 124 -6.09 6.02 12.89
C ILE A 124 -7.26 5.73 13.82
N ALA A 125 -8.26 6.61 13.80
CA ALA A 125 -9.45 6.47 14.64
C ALA A 125 -10.27 5.20 14.34
N CYS A 126 -10.34 4.80 13.07
CA CYS A 126 -11.14 3.66 12.61
C CYS A 126 -10.43 2.96 11.45
N VAL A 127 -9.83 1.78 11.72
CA VAL A 127 -9.10 1.00 10.72
C VAL A 127 -9.97 0.61 9.51
N PRO A 128 -11.21 0.08 9.68
CA PRO A 128 -12.04 -0.25 8.52
C PRO A 128 -12.38 0.94 7.63
N GLU A 129 -12.59 2.12 8.22
CA GLU A 129 -12.84 3.34 7.45
C GLU A 129 -11.59 3.78 6.72
N PHE A 130 -10.43 3.77 7.39
CA PHE A 130 -9.14 4.06 6.76
C PHE A 130 -8.87 3.11 5.58
N ASP A 131 -9.08 1.81 5.76
CA ASP A 131 -8.90 0.81 4.71
C ASP A 131 -9.87 1.04 3.54
N ALA A 132 -11.11 1.41 3.80
CA ALA A 132 -12.05 1.78 2.74
C ALA A 132 -11.56 3.00 1.94
N GLN A 133 -10.98 4.00 2.61
CA GLN A 133 -10.39 5.16 1.94
C GLN A 133 -9.14 4.77 1.13
N LEU A 134 -8.28 3.92 1.68
CA LEU A 134 -7.14 3.36 0.96
C LEU A 134 -7.58 2.63 -0.32
N GLN A 135 -8.64 1.83 -0.26
CA GLN A 135 -9.21 1.17 -1.44
C GLN A 135 -9.74 2.18 -2.47
N VAL A 136 -10.34 3.30 -2.04
CA VAL A 136 -10.74 4.40 -2.95
C VAL A 136 -9.53 5.07 -3.59
N VAL A 137 -8.46 5.31 -2.83
CA VAL A 137 -7.21 5.90 -3.34
C VAL A 137 -6.57 5.01 -4.40
N ILE A 138 -6.56 3.69 -4.19
CA ILE A 138 -5.94 2.73 -5.11
C ILE A 138 -6.83 2.48 -6.33
N PHE A 139 -8.09 2.12 -6.12
CA PHE A 139 -8.97 1.55 -7.16
C PHE A 139 -10.19 2.41 -7.53
N GLY A 140 -10.43 3.53 -6.84
CA GLY A 140 -11.57 4.41 -7.13
C GLY A 140 -11.58 4.91 -8.58
N GLY A 141 -12.66 5.54 -9.03
CA GLY A 141 -12.79 6.00 -10.43
C GLY A 141 -11.66 6.93 -10.91
N HIS A 142 -11.02 7.64 -9.97
CA HIS A 142 -9.81 8.46 -10.19
C HIS A 142 -8.61 7.98 -9.36
N GLY A 143 -8.67 6.76 -8.85
CA GLY A 143 -7.61 6.14 -8.04
C GLY A 143 -6.33 5.89 -8.84
N LEU A 144 -5.24 5.66 -8.12
CA LEU A 144 -3.88 5.50 -8.64
C LEU A 144 -3.79 4.42 -9.72
N LEU A 145 -4.52 3.32 -9.56
CA LEU A 145 -4.49 2.13 -10.43
C LEU A 145 -5.83 1.89 -11.15
N SER A 146 -6.70 2.90 -11.19
CA SER A 146 -8.04 2.85 -11.79
C SER A 146 -8.09 2.31 -13.24
N ARG A 147 -7.08 2.63 -14.06
CA ARG A 147 -6.99 2.21 -15.47
C ARG A 147 -6.26 0.89 -15.68
N ARG A 148 -5.73 0.32 -14.60
CA ARG A 148 -4.73 -0.76 -14.65
C ARG A 148 -5.31 -2.12 -14.29
N PHE A 149 -6.28 -2.16 -13.38
CA PHE A 149 -6.97 -3.40 -12.96
C PHE A 149 -8.44 -3.47 -13.42
N VAL A 150 -8.78 -2.83 -14.53
CA VAL A 150 -10.15 -2.86 -15.05
C VAL A 150 -10.52 -4.29 -15.40
N GLY A 151 -11.58 -4.82 -14.79
CA GLY A 151 -12.06 -6.19 -15.03
C GLY A 151 -11.52 -7.27 -14.07
N PHE A 152 -10.49 -6.97 -13.28
CA PHE A 152 -9.94 -7.93 -12.31
C PHE A 152 -10.91 -8.32 -11.20
N GLY A 153 -11.77 -7.39 -10.76
CA GLY A 153 -12.84 -7.71 -9.81
C GLY A 153 -13.83 -8.76 -10.35
N LEU A 154 -14.07 -8.78 -11.67
CA LEU A 154 -14.93 -9.80 -12.30
C LEU A 154 -14.18 -11.14 -12.40
N LEU A 155 -12.91 -11.11 -12.77
CA LEU A 155 -12.04 -12.30 -12.82
C LEU A 155 -11.91 -12.96 -11.45
N GLU A 156 -11.70 -12.17 -10.40
CA GLU A 156 -11.61 -12.66 -9.02
C GLU A 156 -12.95 -13.29 -8.57
N ALA A 157 -14.07 -12.62 -8.83
CA ALA A 157 -15.40 -13.15 -8.52
C ALA A 157 -15.67 -14.48 -9.24
N ALA A 158 -15.28 -14.58 -10.52
CA ALA A 158 -15.40 -15.80 -11.30
C ALA A 158 -14.50 -16.93 -10.76
N ALA A 159 -13.25 -16.62 -10.42
CA ALA A 159 -12.31 -17.57 -9.82
C ALA A 159 -12.83 -18.09 -8.46
N ASN A 160 -13.38 -17.20 -7.64
CA ASN A 160 -14.02 -17.56 -6.36
C ASN A 160 -15.25 -18.46 -6.55
N ALA A 161 -16.11 -18.17 -7.53
CA ALA A 161 -17.25 -19.02 -7.85
C ALA A 161 -16.81 -20.42 -8.34
N ALA A 162 -15.79 -20.49 -9.21
CA ALA A 162 -15.24 -21.76 -9.69
C ALA A 162 -14.64 -22.60 -8.55
N ARG A 163 -13.89 -21.98 -7.63
CA ARG A 163 -13.35 -22.66 -6.43
C ARG A 163 -14.45 -23.24 -5.56
N ARG A 164 -15.54 -22.49 -5.33
CA ARG A 164 -16.70 -22.96 -4.55
C ARG A 164 -17.41 -24.15 -5.23
N MET A 165 -17.63 -24.10 -6.53
CA MET A 165 -18.23 -25.21 -7.28
C MET A 165 -17.37 -26.48 -7.20
N LYS A 166 -16.05 -26.36 -7.31
CA LYS A 166 -15.11 -27.48 -7.20
C LYS A 166 -15.05 -28.08 -5.79
N ALA A 167 -15.22 -27.25 -4.75
CA ALA A 167 -15.30 -27.73 -3.37
C ALA A 167 -16.61 -28.51 -3.12
N LEU A 168 -17.73 -28.02 -3.65
CA LEU A 168 -19.03 -28.69 -3.57
C LEU A 168 -19.03 -30.05 -4.31
N SER A 169 -18.45 -30.11 -5.51
CA SER A 169 -18.33 -31.37 -6.26
C SER A 169 -17.46 -32.40 -5.53
N ARG A 170 -16.42 -31.97 -4.81
CA ARG A 170 -15.61 -32.86 -3.95
C ARG A 170 -16.37 -33.34 -2.72
N SER A 171 -17.17 -32.49 -2.08
CA SER A 171 -17.99 -32.92 -0.92
C SER A 171 -19.09 -33.92 -1.28
N GLN A 172 -19.61 -33.89 -2.52
CA GLN A 172 -20.60 -34.86 -3.01
C GLN A 172 -19.98 -36.22 -3.38
N SER A 173 -18.65 -36.30 -3.52
CA SER A 173 -17.93 -37.53 -3.85
C SER A 173 -17.47 -38.37 -2.65
N LEU A 174 -17.73 -37.92 -1.41
CA LEU A 174 -17.46 -38.71 -0.20
C LEU A 174 -18.56 -39.77 0.00
N PRO A 175 -18.24 -41.07 0.02
CA PRO A 175 -19.24 -42.11 0.22
C PRO A 175 -19.85 -42.00 1.62
N ARG A 176 -21.19 -42.15 1.71
CA ARG A 176 -21.91 -42.23 2.99
C ARG A 176 -21.36 -43.39 3.83
N PRO A 177 -21.04 -43.20 5.12
CA PRO A 177 -20.68 -44.31 5.98
C PRO A 177 -21.86 -45.28 6.10
N ALA A 178 -21.54 -46.57 6.03
CA ALA A 178 -22.47 -47.69 6.13
C ALA A 178 -23.02 -47.86 7.55
#